data_AF-A0A673LJI7-F1
#
_entry.id   AF-A0A673LJI7-F1
#
_cell.length_a   1.000
_cell.length_b   1.000
_cell.length_c   1.000
_cell.angle_alpha   90.00
_cell.angle_beta   90.00
_cell.angle_gamma   90.00
#
_symmetry.space_group_name_H-M   'P 1'
#
loop_
_entity.id
_entity.type
_entity.pdbx_description
1 polymer ?
#
loop_
_entity_poly.entity_id
_entity_poly.type
_entity_poly.pdbx_seq_one_letter_code
_entity_poly.pdbx_strand_id
1 'polypeptide(L)'
;MLYIELIRLWDEAVRAIDSRDWQGALTKLNQITDHNCRTMFVVASTHIALGQVDLAIKALDQVIAKDSCLAVGFFQRSAVHMMANRLEEALTDCIWAQKYMRENPVIDYKQLGLRYKMYSWQVLYNAAAVHSRLQQWDKAREILMAASQERGAGRSNLIDTALEAISRREDLEPLLVPEGEVFRPRKQEVDQLKPRDFLGEAKVTCMFTLYSCFKSYSWVSG
;
A
#
# COMPACT_ATOMS: atom_id res chain seq x y z
N MET A 1 -19.65 -0.69 -5.30
CA MET A 1 -18.87 0.31 -6.07
C MET A 1 -18.33 -0.34 -7.33
N LEU A 2 -18.25 0.39 -8.45
CA LEU A 2 -17.69 -0.16 -9.69
C LEU A 2 -16.17 -0.28 -9.59
N TYR A 3 -15.59 -1.27 -10.29
CA TYR A 3 -14.14 -1.47 -10.28
C TYR A 3 -13.36 -0.27 -10.85
N ILE A 4 -13.89 0.38 -11.89
CA ILE A 4 -13.29 1.59 -12.48
C ILE A 4 -13.24 2.74 -11.47
N GLU A 5 -14.29 2.90 -10.66
CA GLU A 5 -14.33 3.92 -9.60
C GLU A 5 -13.33 3.62 -8.49
N LEU A 6 -13.18 2.35 -8.10
CA LEU A 6 -12.16 1.90 -7.14
C LEU A 6 -10.75 2.31 -7.60
N ILE A 7 -10.40 1.97 -8.85
CA ILE A 7 -9.06 2.28 -9.40
C ILE A 7 -8.85 3.79 -9.47
N ARG A 8 -9.86 4.56 -9.86
CA ARG A 8 -9.78 6.03 -9.88
C ARG A 8 -9.54 6.61 -8.48
N LEU A 9 -10.35 6.23 -7.48
CA LEU A 9 -10.21 6.71 -6.11
C LEU A 9 -8.88 6.29 -5.48
N TRP A 10 -8.43 5.06 -5.77
CA TRP A 10 -7.14 4.56 -5.32
C TRP A 10 -5.98 5.35 -5.95
N ASP A 11 -6.00 5.62 -7.27
CA ASP A 11 -4.98 6.43 -7.93
C ASP A 11 -4.96 7.87 -7.40
N GLU A 12 -6.12 8.49 -7.22
CA GLU A 12 -6.24 9.84 -6.64
C GLU A 12 -5.67 9.89 -5.20
N ALA A 13 -5.97 8.90 -4.36
CA ALA A 13 -5.43 8.82 -3.01
C ALA A 13 -3.90 8.68 -3.01
N VAL A 14 -3.35 7.84 -3.89
CA VAL A 14 -1.90 7.64 -4.02
C VAL A 14 -1.21 8.92 -4.49
N ARG A 15 -1.81 9.68 -5.41
CA ARG A 15 -1.26 10.99 -5.82
C ARG A 15 -1.27 12.01 -4.69
N ALA A 16 -2.32 12.01 -3.87
CA ALA A 16 -2.37 12.87 -2.68
C ALA A 16 -1.26 12.50 -1.67
N ILE A 17 -1.00 11.20 -1.47
CA ILE A 17 0.13 10.70 -0.68
C ILE A 17 1.48 11.18 -1.25
N ASP A 18 1.66 11.11 -2.58
CA ASP A 18 2.88 11.58 -3.24
C ASP A 18 3.12 13.08 -3.01
N SER A 19 2.05 13.88 -2.91
CA SER A 19 2.11 15.31 -2.55
C SER A 19 2.10 15.58 -1.04
N ARG A 20 2.23 14.55 -0.18
CA ARG A 20 2.14 14.64 1.29
C ARG A 20 0.81 15.21 1.80
N ASP A 21 -0.24 15.17 0.99
CA ASP A 21 -1.61 15.53 1.39
C ASP A 21 -2.31 14.29 1.98
N TRP A 22 -1.96 13.97 3.22
CA TRP A 22 -2.48 12.81 3.93
C TRP A 22 -4.00 12.90 4.18
N GLN A 23 -4.50 14.11 4.44
CA GLN A 23 -5.92 14.31 4.72
C GLN A 23 -6.76 14.20 3.44
N GLY A 24 -6.26 14.73 2.32
CA GLY A 24 -6.85 14.52 1.00
C GLY A 24 -6.83 13.06 0.59
N ALA A 25 -5.73 12.34 0.86
CA ALA A 25 -5.65 10.90 0.63
C ALA A 25 -6.72 10.13 1.41
N LEU A 26 -6.89 10.38 2.71
CA LEU A 26 -7.96 9.75 3.51
C LEU A 26 -9.36 10.08 2.97
N THR A 27 -9.57 11.32 2.51
CA THR A 27 -10.86 11.73 1.96
C THR A 27 -11.22 10.93 0.71
N LYS A 28 -10.24 10.59 -0.14
CA LYS A 28 -10.42 9.72 -1.30
C LYS A 28 -10.59 8.26 -0.90
N LEU A 29 -9.77 7.78 0.04
CA LEU A 29 -9.85 6.39 0.54
C LEU A 29 -11.19 6.10 1.21
N ASN A 30 -11.74 7.03 2.00
CA ASN A 30 -13.03 6.85 2.68
C ASN A 30 -14.23 6.77 1.72
N GLN A 31 -14.07 7.15 0.44
CA GLN A 31 -15.09 6.97 -0.59
C GLN A 31 -15.10 5.54 -1.14
N ILE A 32 -14.07 4.73 -0.88
CA ILE A 32 -14.00 3.33 -1.29
C ILE A 32 -14.87 2.51 -0.33
N THR A 33 -16.00 2.00 -0.81
CA THR A 33 -16.94 1.25 0.04
C THR A 33 -16.51 -0.20 0.29
N ASP A 34 -15.73 -0.79 -0.63
CA ASP A 34 -15.26 -2.16 -0.55
C ASP A 34 -13.74 -2.22 -0.76
N HIS A 35 -13.02 -2.10 0.34
CA HIS A 35 -11.56 -2.17 0.33
C HIS A 35 -11.09 -3.62 0.16
N ASN A 36 -10.07 -3.81 -0.67
CA ASN A 36 -9.23 -5.02 -0.62
C ASN A 36 -8.07 -4.81 0.37
N CYS A 37 -7.25 -5.85 0.60
CA CYS A 37 -6.12 -5.76 1.53
C CYS A 37 -5.13 -4.63 1.18
N ARG A 38 -4.90 -4.35 -0.11
CA ARG A 38 -3.94 -3.34 -0.58
C ARG A 38 -4.45 -1.92 -0.38
N THR A 39 -5.71 -1.63 -0.70
CA THR A 39 -6.27 -0.29 -0.44
C THR A 39 -6.45 -0.04 1.05
N MET A 40 -6.76 -1.09 1.84
CA MET A 40 -6.79 -0.98 3.30
C MET A 40 -5.38 -0.76 3.89
N PHE A 41 -4.34 -1.36 3.30
CA PHE A 41 -2.95 -1.07 3.70
C PHE A 41 -2.60 0.40 3.44
N VAL A 42 -3.08 0.99 2.34
CA VAL A 42 -2.89 2.43 2.06
C VAL A 42 -3.60 3.31 3.10
N VAL A 43 -4.80 2.92 3.55
CA VAL A 43 -5.50 3.57 4.67
C VAL A 43 -4.65 3.52 5.94
N ALA A 44 -4.12 2.35 6.29
CA ALA A 44 -3.25 2.18 7.45
C ALA A 44 -2.00 3.08 7.36
N SER A 45 -1.26 3.04 6.24
CA SER A 45 -0.08 3.88 6.02
C SER A 45 -0.39 5.37 6.15
N THR A 46 -1.57 5.80 5.69
CA THR A 46 -2.00 7.21 5.80
C THR A 46 -2.28 7.59 7.25
N HIS A 47 -2.94 6.73 8.03
CA HIS A 47 -3.13 6.94 9.47
C HIS A 47 -1.81 6.98 10.23
N ILE A 48 -0.82 6.15 9.87
CA ILE A 48 0.52 6.16 10.46
C ILE A 48 1.19 7.52 10.21
N ALA A 49 1.17 8.03 8.98
CA ALA A 49 1.74 9.33 8.64
C ALA A 49 1.07 10.51 9.38
N LEU A 50 -0.21 10.36 9.75
CA LEU A 50 -0.97 11.33 10.55
C LEU A 50 -0.78 11.14 12.08
N GLY A 51 0.00 10.15 12.53
CA GLY A 51 0.17 9.83 13.94
C GLY A 51 -1.07 9.19 14.59
N GLN A 52 -2.04 8.72 13.80
CA GLN A 52 -3.30 8.15 14.27
C GLN A 52 -3.15 6.64 14.53
N VAL A 53 -2.37 6.29 15.55
CA VAL A 53 -1.92 4.91 15.84
C VAL A 53 -3.07 3.92 15.98
N ASP A 54 -4.12 4.22 16.75
CA ASP A 54 -5.24 3.28 16.94
C ASP A 54 -6.05 3.04 15.65
N LEU A 55 -6.18 4.05 14.79
CA LEU A 55 -6.86 3.89 13.51
C LEU A 55 -6.00 3.08 12.54
N ALA A 56 -4.67 3.26 12.58
CA ALA A 56 -3.74 2.44 11.82
C ALA A 56 -3.82 0.96 12.22
N ILE A 57 -3.90 0.63 13.52
CA ILE A 57 -4.09 -0.75 14.00
C ILE A 57 -5.37 -1.34 13.43
N LYS A 58 -6.51 -0.64 13.57
CA LYS A 58 -7.82 -1.11 13.05
C LYS A 58 -7.80 -1.35 11.53
N ALA A 59 -7.11 -0.50 10.78
CA ALA A 59 -6.94 -0.69 9.35
C ALA A 59 -6.07 -1.93 9.04
N LEU A 60 -4.97 -2.14 9.77
CA LEU A 60 -4.09 -3.30 9.60
C LEU A 60 -4.77 -4.62 10.02
N ASP A 61 -5.65 -4.60 11.01
CA ASP A 61 -6.49 -5.75 11.35
C ASP A 61 -7.33 -6.19 10.14
N GLN A 62 -7.92 -5.22 9.43
CA GLN A 62 -8.68 -5.48 8.20
C GLN A 62 -7.78 -5.92 7.04
N VAL A 63 -6.54 -5.43 6.94
CA VAL A 63 -5.56 -5.93 5.96
C VAL A 63 -5.35 -7.43 6.16
N ILE A 64 -5.06 -7.85 7.38
CA ILE A 64 -4.74 -9.25 7.72
C ILE A 64 -5.99 -10.14 7.62
N ALA A 65 -7.17 -9.62 7.96
CA ALA A 65 -8.43 -10.35 7.76
C ALA A 65 -8.72 -10.62 6.27
N LYS A 66 -8.29 -9.73 5.37
CA LYS A 66 -8.49 -9.86 3.92
C LYS A 66 -7.39 -10.67 3.24
N ASP A 67 -6.18 -10.65 3.78
CA ASP A 67 -5.06 -11.48 3.33
C ASP A 67 -4.21 -11.93 4.52
N SER A 68 -4.54 -13.11 5.04
CA SER A 68 -3.89 -13.68 6.22
C SER A 68 -2.45 -14.12 5.97
N CYS A 69 -1.97 -14.10 4.72
CA CYS A 69 -0.60 -14.47 4.36
C CYS A 69 0.27 -13.26 4.00
N LEU A 70 -0.25 -12.04 4.12
CA LEU A 70 0.47 -10.82 3.76
C LEU A 70 1.52 -10.45 4.81
N ALA A 71 2.75 -10.96 4.64
CA ALA A 71 3.83 -10.75 5.61
C ALA A 71 4.13 -9.26 5.91
N VAL A 72 4.08 -8.37 4.90
CA VAL A 72 4.24 -6.91 5.11
C VAL A 72 3.12 -6.29 5.95
N GLY A 73 1.92 -6.89 5.96
CA GLY A 73 0.82 -6.47 6.83
C GLY A 73 1.15 -6.70 8.30
N PHE A 74 1.64 -7.90 8.63
CA PHE A 74 2.13 -8.23 9.97
C PHE A 74 3.35 -7.39 10.37
N PHE A 75 4.33 -7.23 9.48
CA PHE A 75 5.50 -6.39 9.73
C PHE A 75 5.13 -4.92 10.03
N GLN A 76 4.20 -4.34 9.27
CA GLN A 76 3.75 -2.99 9.53
C GLN A 76 2.97 -2.91 10.85
N ARG A 77 2.11 -3.90 11.14
CA ARG A 77 1.30 -3.91 12.37
C ARG A 77 2.13 -4.16 13.62
N SER A 78 3.23 -4.92 13.54
CA SER A 78 4.16 -5.09 14.66
C SER A 78 4.76 -3.76 15.09
N ALA A 79 5.18 -2.92 14.12
CA ALA A 79 5.71 -1.60 14.40
C ALA A 79 4.65 -0.68 15.04
N VAL A 80 3.43 -0.66 14.51
CA VAL A 80 2.34 0.17 15.03
C VAL A 80 1.89 -0.29 16.42
N HIS A 81 1.83 -1.60 16.68
CA HIS A 81 1.60 -2.12 18.04
C HIS A 81 2.69 -1.67 19.00
N MET A 82 3.96 -1.68 18.56
CA MET A 82 5.06 -1.19 19.38
C MET A 82 4.91 0.31 19.69
N MET A 83 4.51 1.13 18.70
CA MET A 83 4.18 2.56 18.91
C MET A 83 3.03 2.76 19.91
N ALA A 84 2.08 1.83 19.97
CA ALA A 84 0.99 1.80 20.95
C ALA A 84 1.36 1.15 22.31
N ASN A 85 2.63 0.80 22.51
CA ASN A 85 3.12 0.05 23.68
C ASN A 85 2.43 -1.31 23.89
N ARG A 86 1.94 -1.95 22.82
CA ARG A 86 1.33 -3.28 22.80
C ARG A 86 2.37 -4.33 22.41
N LEU A 87 3.29 -4.62 23.34
CA LEU A 87 4.52 -5.35 23.05
C LEU A 87 4.29 -6.85 22.76
N GLU A 88 3.32 -7.48 23.41
CA GLU A 88 3.01 -8.90 23.18
C GLU A 88 2.41 -9.14 21.79
N GLU A 89 1.50 -8.25 21.37
CA GLU A 89 0.93 -8.25 20.02
C GLU A 89 1.99 -7.94 18.97
N ALA A 90 2.91 -7.01 19.24
CA ALA A 90 4.02 -6.70 18.36
C ALA A 90 4.95 -7.91 18.14
N LEU A 91 5.29 -8.66 19.19
CA LEU A 91 6.06 -9.90 19.06
C LEU A 91 5.32 -10.97 18.27
N THR A 92 4.02 -11.13 18.53
CA THR A 92 3.17 -12.08 17.81
C THR A 92 3.16 -11.78 16.32
N ASP A 93 3.04 -10.51 15.94
CA ASP A 93 3.10 -10.08 14.55
C ASP A 93 4.48 -10.28 13.92
N CYS A 94 5.59 -10.09 14.66
CA CYS A 94 6.92 -10.42 14.15
C CYS A 94 7.05 -11.92 13.82
N ILE A 95 6.50 -12.79 14.67
CA ILE A 95 6.48 -14.25 14.45
C ILE A 95 5.67 -14.60 13.20
N TRP A 96 4.49 -13.98 13.03
CA TRP A 96 3.66 -14.20 11.84
C TRP A 96 4.31 -13.67 10.57
N ALA A 97 4.92 -12.48 10.61
CA ALA A 97 5.67 -11.93 9.49
C ALA A 97 6.77 -12.92 9.04
N GLN A 98 7.59 -13.40 9.99
CA GLN A 98 8.65 -14.38 9.70
C GLN A 98 8.08 -15.68 9.11
N LYS A 99 6.99 -16.21 9.68
CA LYS A 99 6.33 -17.41 9.20
C LYS A 99 5.86 -17.27 7.75
N TYR A 100 5.26 -16.13 7.41
CA TYR A 100 4.76 -15.88 6.06
C TYR A 100 5.86 -15.49 5.06
N MET A 101 7.07 -15.19 5.53
CA MET A 101 8.25 -15.16 4.67
C MET A 101 8.70 -16.54 4.18
N ARG A 102 8.30 -17.62 4.86
CA ARG A 102 8.57 -19.02 4.44
C ARG A 102 10.05 -19.25 4.14
N GLU A 103 10.92 -18.83 5.06
CA GLU A 103 12.39 -18.94 4.98
C GLU A 103 13.02 -18.16 3.81
N ASN A 104 12.24 -17.35 3.08
CA ASN A 104 12.78 -16.48 2.05
C ASN A 104 13.44 -15.25 2.71
N PRO A 105 14.73 -14.96 2.43
CA PRO A 105 15.40 -13.80 3.02
C PRO A 105 14.81 -12.45 2.57
N VAL A 106 14.06 -12.40 1.46
CA VAL A 106 13.46 -11.16 0.96
C VAL A 106 12.16 -11.40 0.17
N ILE A 107 11.13 -10.59 0.44
CA ILE A 107 9.93 -10.50 -0.40
C ILE A 107 9.97 -9.18 -1.17
N ASP A 108 9.94 -9.25 -2.49
CA ASP A 108 9.77 -8.08 -3.36
C ASP A 108 8.29 -7.86 -3.68
N TYR A 109 7.70 -6.82 -3.10
CA TYR A 109 6.28 -6.50 -3.28
C TYR A 109 5.98 -5.73 -4.57
N LYS A 110 6.98 -5.46 -5.42
CA LYS A 110 6.83 -4.65 -6.64
C LYS A 110 5.74 -5.18 -7.57
N GLN A 111 5.60 -6.50 -7.68
CA GLN A 111 4.59 -7.14 -8.52
C GLN A 111 3.16 -6.93 -8.02
N LEU A 112 2.99 -6.71 -6.71
CA LEU A 112 1.70 -6.45 -6.07
C LEU A 112 1.34 -4.96 -6.04
N GLY A 113 2.28 -4.09 -6.44
CA GLY A 113 2.10 -2.65 -6.56
C GLY A 113 2.77 -1.82 -5.47
N LEU A 114 3.54 -2.41 -4.55
CA LEU A 114 4.29 -1.70 -3.52
C LEU A 114 5.78 -1.76 -3.85
N ARG A 115 6.46 -0.61 -3.98
CA ARG A 115 7.88 -0.55 -4.38
C ARG A 115 8.81 -0.73 -3.18
N TYR A 116 8.59 -1.81 -2.43
CA TYR A 116 9.31 -2.11 -1.22
C TYR A 116 9.79 -3.57 -1.22
N LYS A 117 11.04 -3.76 -0.81
CA LYS A 117 11.60 -5.08 -0.53
C LYS A 117 11.67 -5.25 0.97
N MET A 118 10.93 -6.21 1.50
CA MET A 118 10.95 -6.55 2.91
C MET A 118 11.95 -7.68 3.13
N TYR A 119 12.98 -7.42 3.93
CA TYR A 119 14.01 -8.39 4.28
C TYR A 119 13.73 -9.04 5.63
N SER A 120 14.15 -10.29 5.79
CA SER A 120 13.98 -11.06 7.04
C SER A 120 14.64 -10.35 8.24
N TRP A 121 15.85 -9.82 8.05
CA TRP A 121 16.56 -9.06 9.08
C TRP A 121 15.78 -7.86 9.63
N GLN A 122 14.86 -7.26 8.85
CA GLN A 122 14.02 -6.15 9.33
C GLN A 122 12.95 -6.63 10.31
N VAL A 123 12.44 -7.85 10.11
CA VAL A 123 11.51 -8.50 11.05
C VAL A 123 12.24 -8.86 12.33
N LEU A 124 13.46 -9.41 12.22
CA LEU A 124 14.33 -9.69 13.38
C LEU A 124 14.68 -8.41 14.14
N TYR A 125 15.00 -7.33 13.44
CA TYR A 125 15.24 -6.03 14.05
C TYR A 125 14.03 -5.58 14.87
N ASN A 126 12.81 -5.65 14.29
CA ASN A 126 11.60 -5.26 15.02
C ASN A 126 11.37 -6.14 16.26
N ALA A 127 11.64 -7.45 16.17
CA ALA A 127 11.57 -8.33 17.34
C ALA A 127 12.59 -7.93 18.42
N ALA A 128 13.82 -7.57 18.05
CA ALA A 128 14.82 -7.06 18.98
C ALA A 128 14.40 -5.72 19.61
N ALA A 129 13.77 -4.83 18.85
CA ALA A 129 13.23 -3.58 19.36
C ALA A 129 12.12 -3.79 20.40
N VAL A 130 11.26 -4.80 20.20
CA VAL A 130 10.28 -5.17 21.24
C VAL A 130 10.99 -5.70 22.49
N HIS A 131 12.01 -6.55 22.32
CA HIS A 131 12.78 -7.07 23.45
C HIS A 131 13.55 -5.99 24.21
N SER A 132 14.01 -4.92 23.54
CA SER A 132 14.62 -3.76 24.22
C SER A 132 13.62 -3.09 25.15
N ARG A 133 12.39 -2.82 24.66
CA ARG A 133 11.31 -2.20 25.46
C ARG A 133 10.86 -3.07 26.63
N LEU A 134 10.96 -4.39 26.49
CA LEU A 134 10.77 -5.36 27.58
C LEU A 134 11.96 -5.47 28.54
N GLN A 135 13.02 -4.68 28.35
CA GLN A 135 14.27 -4.72 29.14
C GLN A 135 15.02 -6.06 29.04
N GLN A 136 14.76 -6.83 27.98
CA GLN A 136 15.38 -8.13 27.71
C GLN A 136 16.60 -7.94 26.80
N TRP A 137 17.59 -7.20 27.32
CA TRP A 137 18.76 -6.73 26.57
C TRP A 137 19.59 -7.86 25.92
N ASP A 138 19.81 -8.95 26.64
CA ASP A 138 20.59 -10.10 26.14
C ASP A 138 19.90 -10.75 24.94
N LYS A 139 18.56 -10.90 25.02
CA LYS A 139 17.75 -11.45 23.95
C LYS A 139 17.69 -10.52 22.74
N ALA A 140 17.55 -9.21 22.96
CA ALA A 140 17.60 -8.23 21.89
C ALA A 140 18.96 -8.28 21.16
N ARG A 141 20.07 -8.36 21.90
CA ARG A 141 21.43 -8.51 21.34
C ARG A 141 21.57 -9.79 20.52
N GLU A 142 21.12 -10.93 21.05
CA GLU A 142 21.18 -12.22 20.35
C GLU A 142 20.44 -12.16 19.00
N ILE A 143 19.24 -11.59 18.99
CA ILE A 143 18.44 -11.44 17.77
C ILE A 143 19.11 -10.51 16.75
N LEU A 144 19.67 -9.37 17.20
CA LEU A 144 20.41 -8.47 16.31
C LEU A 144 21.68 -9.11 15.74
N MET A 145 22.37 -9.94 16.53
CA MET A 145 23.52 -10.71 16.06
C MET A 145 23.11 -11.74 15.01
N ALA A 146 21.96 -12.40 15.16
CA ALA A 146 21.42 -13.28 14.12
C ALA A 146 21.08 -12.48 12.83
N ALA A 147 20.43 -11.32 12.98
CA ALA A 147 20.12 -10.42 11.86
C ALA A 147 21.39 -9.92 11.14
N SER A 148 22.51 -9.75 11.87
CA SER A 148 23.81 -9.34 11.30
C SER A 148 24.49 -10.43 10.46
N GLN A 149 24.02 -11.67 10.50
CA GLN A 149 24.52 -12.75 9.62
C GLN A 149 23.71 -12.90 8.33
N GLU A 150 22.49 -12.37 8.26
CA GLU A 150 21.64 -12.49 7.06
C GLU A 150 22.09 -11.59 5.90
N ARG A 151 21.78 -11.96 4.65
CA ARG A 151 22.06 -11.11 3.48
C ARG A 151 20.96 -10.07 3.29
N GLY A 152 21.32 -8.80 3.05
CA GLY A 152 20.35 -7.73 2.79
C GLY A 152 21.00 -6.37 2.53
N ALA A 153 20.31 -5.50 1.80
CA ALA A 153 20.76 -4.13 1.53
C ALA A 153 20.48 -3.21 2.72
N GLY A 154 21.33 -2.21 2.95
CA GLY A 154 21.12 -1.17 3.98
C GLY A 154 21.21 -1.63 5.45
N ARG A 155 21.51 -2.92 5.69
CA ARG A 155 21.46 -3.52 7.03
C ARG A 155 22.63 -3.15 7.95
N SER A 156 23.86 -3.11 7.43
CA SER A 156 25.08 -3.13 8.28
C SER A 156 25.08 -1.97 9.25
N ASN A 157 25.00 -0.74 8.72
CA ASN A 157 25.02 0.47 9.53
C ASN A 157 23.87 0.53 10.55
N LEU A 158 22.68 0.06 10.18
CA LEU A 158 21.50 0.08 11.06
C LEU A 158 21.63 -0.94 12.21
N ILE A 159 22.09 -2.16 11.91
CA ILE A 159 22.27 -3.19 12.94
C ILE A 159 23.42 -2.83 13.87
N ASP A 160 24.52 -2.30 13.34
CA ASP A 160 25.67 -1.85 14.14
C ASP A 160 25.24 -0.74 15.12
N THR A 161 24.49 0.25 14.64
CA THR A 161 23.92 1.33 15.48
C THR A 161 22.98 0.77 16.55
N ALA A 162 22.13 -0.20 16.20
CA ALA A 162 21.22 -0.82 17.15
C ALA A 162 21.96 -1.64 18.22
N LEU A 163 23.03 -2.36 17.86
CA LEU A 163 23.86 -3.09 18.82
C LEU A 163 24.56 -2.15 19.82
N GLU A 164 24.98 -0.98 19.37
CA GLU A 164 25.49 0.07 20.26
C GLU A 164 24.43 0.58 21.22
N ALA A 165 23.23 0.91 20.72
CA ALA A 165 22.10 1.37 21.55
C ALA A 165 21.71 0.33 22.61
N ILE A 166 21.60 -0.95 22.24
CA ILE A 166 21.35 -2.06 23.18
C ILE A 166 22.46 -2.16 24.24
N SER A 167 23.71 -1.87 23.88
CA SER A 167 24.83 -1.87 24.83
C SER A 167 24.74 -0.73 25.85
N ARG A 168 24.11 0.38 25.47
CA ARG A 168 23.81 1.53 26.34
C ARG A 168 22.48 1.38 27.09
N ARG A 169 21.73 0.30 26.84
CA ARG A 169 20.37 0.08 27.36
C ARG A 169 19.37 1.14 26.90
N GLU A 170 19.50 1.55 25.64
CA GLU A 170 18.56 2.46 24.97
C GLU A 170 17.53 1.66 24.17
N ASP A 171 16.27 2.09 24.23
CA ASP A 171 15.20 1.46 23.46
C ASP A 171 15.33 1.75 21.97
N LEU A 172 15.03 0.73 21.16
CA LEU A 172 15.05 0.87 19.70
C LEU A 172 13.68 1.31 19.18
N GLU A 173 13.70 2.19 18.19
CA GLU A 173 12.51 2.52 17.41
C GLU A 173 12.23 1.44 16.35
N PRO A 174 10.95 1.15 16.03
CA PRO A 174 10.60 0.10 15.08
C PRO A 174 10.93 0.56 13.65
N LEU A 175 11.25 -0.41 12.79
CA LEU A 175 11.26 -0.20 11.34
C LEU A 175 9.85 -0.34 10.79
N LEU A 176 9.50 0.58 9.89
CA LEU A 176 8.25 0.58 9.13
C LEU A 176 8.55 0.52 7.64
N VAL A 177 7.53 0.19 6.84
CA VAL A 177 7.54 0.57 5.43
C VAL A 177 7.69 2.10 5.35
N PRO A 178 8.64 2.63 4.56
CA PRO A 178 8.91 4.06 4.49
C PRO A 178 7.66 4.89 4.20
N GLU A 179 7.57 6.06 4.82
CA GLU A 179 6.47 6.98 4.60
C GLU A 179 6.38 7.39 3.12
N GLY A 180 5.17 7.27 2.54
CA GLY A 180 4.92 7.51 1.11
C GLY A 180 5.02 6.27 0.23
N GLU A 181 5.66 5.19 0.69
CA GLU A 181 5.65 3.91 -0.01
C GLU A 181 4.39 3.11 0.32
N VAL A 182 3.46 3.07 -0.63
CA VAL A 182 2.16 2.40 -0.49
C VAL A 182 1.88 1.52 -1.71
N PHE A 183 0.92 0.60 -1.57
CA PHE A 183 0.42 -0.16 -2.72
C PHE A 183 -0.26 0.77 -3.72
N ARG A 184 0.04 0.55 -5.01
CA ARG A 184 -0.48 1.34 -6.13
C ARG A 184 -1.29 0.47 -7.10
N PRO A 185 -2.33 1.02 -7.74
CA PRO A 185 -3.01 0.34 -8.83
C PRO A 185 -2.04 0.05 -9.98
N ARG A 186 -2.35 -0.94 -10.83
CA ARG A 186 -1.47 -1.24 -11.96
C ARG A 186 -1.54 -0.11 -12.97
N LYS A 187 -0.38 0.29 -13.50
CA LYS A 187 -0.31 1.36 -14.52
C LYS A 187 -1.28 1.14 -15.69
N GLN A 188 -1.42 -0.10 -16.14
CA GLN A 188 -2.34 -0.48 -17.22
C GLN A 188 -3.82 -0.22 -16.87
N GLU A 189 -4.22 -0.44 -15.63
CA GLU A 189 -5.59 -0.19 -15.14
C GLU A 189 -5.85 1.32 -15.07
N VAL A 190 -4.87 2.09 -14.61
CA VAL A 190 -4.95 3.56 -14.55
C VAL A 190 -4.98 4.18 -15.94
N ASP A 191 -4.18 3.70 -16.89
CA ASP A 191 -4.19 4.21 -18.26
C ASP A 191 -5.50 3.92 -19.01
N GLN A 192 -6.24 2.87 -18.60
CA GLN A 192 -7.59 2.58 -19.12
C GLN A 192 -8.68 3.51 -18.58
N LEU A 193 -8.41 4.26 -17.50
CA LEU A 193 -9.36 5.27 -16.99
C LEU A 193 -9.49 6.47 -17.94
N LYS A 194 -8.47 6.73 -18.75
CA LYS A 194 -8.50 7.84 -19.71
C LYS A 194 -9.54 7.51 -20.78
N PRO A 195 -10.44 8.44 -21.14
CA PRO A 195 -11.34 8.25 -22.27
C PRO A 195 -10.49 7.89 -23.49
N ARG A 196 -10.73 6.71 -24.05
CA ARG A 196 -10.18 6.38 -25.35
C ARG A 196 -11.13 6.99 -26.37
N ASP A 197 -10.63 7.91 -27.18
CA ASP A 197 -11.33 8.37 -28.38
C ASP A 197 -11.36 7.21 -29.38
N PHE A 198 -12.32 6.30 -29.19
CA PHE A 198 -12.61 5.22 -30.13
C PHE A 198 -13.35 5.71 -31.38
N LEU A 199 -13.90 6.92 -31.29
CA LEU A 199 -14.58 7.62 -32.36
C LEU A 199 -13.69 8.79 -32.77
N GLY A 200 -12.67 8.53 -33.59
CA GLY A 200 -12.06 9.62 -34.35
C GLY A 200 -13.16 10.44 -35.01
N GLU A 201 -13.06 11.78 -34.96
CA GLU A 201 -14.12 12.71 -35.39
C GLU A 201 -14.91 12.14 -36.57
N ALA A 202 -16.15 11.70 -36.32
CA ALA A 202 -17.01 11.22 -37.37
C ALA A 202 -17.31 12.42 -38.27
N LYS A 203 -16.55 12.55 -39.35
CA LYS A 203 -16.83 13.49 -40.45
C LYS A 203 -18.07 12.98 -41.18
N VAL A 204 -19.24 13.25 -40.60
CA VAL A 204 -20.53 13.00 -41.25
C VAL A 204 -20.60 13.97 -42.43
N THR A 205 -20.24 13.49 -43.62
CA THR A 205 -20.45 14.24 -44.84
C THR A 205 -21.90 14.05 -45.22
N CYS A 206 -22.78 14.97 -44.77
CA CYS A 206 -24.15 15.03 -45.25
C CYS A 206 -24.14 15.33 -46.75
N MET A 207 -24.33 14.30 -47.57
CA MET A 207 -24.58 14.46 -49.00
C MET A 207 -26.02 14.97 -49.17
N PHE A 208 -26.20 16.28 -49.23
CA PHE A 208 -27.45 16.89 -49.68
C PHE A 208 -27.62 16.64 -51.17
N THR A 209 -28.36 15.60 -51.53
CA THR A 209 -28.83 15.43 -52.91
C THR A 209 -29.97 16.41 -53.15
N LEU A 210 -29.66 17.56 -53.75
CA LEU A 210 -30.64 18.42 -54.38
C LEU A 210 -31.15 17.73 -55.65
N TYR A 211 -32.34 17.12 -55.58
CA TYR A 211 -33.15 16.91 -56.79
C TYR A 211 -34.38 17.81 -56.72
N SER A 212 -34.24 18.93 -57.41
CA SER A 212 -35.25 19.90 -57.74
C SER A 212 -36.39 19.28 -58.57
N CYS A 213 -37.60 19.43 -58.03
CA CYS A 213 -38.86 19.77 -58.67
C CYS A 213 -38.92 19.74 -60.22
N PHE A 214 -39.79 18.89 -60.78
CA PHE A 214 -40.50 19.22 -62.03
C PHE A 214 -42.00 18.92 -61.85
N LYS A 215 -42.79 20.00 -61.88
CA LYS A 215 -44.26 19.98 -62.00
C LYS A 215 -44.63 19.73 -63.45
N SER A 216 -45.66 18.90 -63.68
CA SER A 216 -46.61 19.13 -64.77
C SER A 216 -47.96 18.46 -64.43
N TYR A 217 -49.00 19.29 -64.41
CA TYR A 217 -50.41 18.92 -64.29
C TYR A 217 -50.96 18.44 -65.63
N SER A 218 -51.88 17.46 -65.62
CA SER A 218 -53.09 17.51 -66.45
C SER A 218 -54.18 16.61 -65.88
N TRP A 219 -55.31 17.23 -65.55
CA TRP A 219 -56.62 16.62 -65.34
C TRP A 219 -57.17 16.05 -66.66
N VAL A 220 -57.99 14.98 -66.61
CA VAL A 220 -59.38 14.94 -67.12
C VAL A 220 -60.07 13.68 -66.58
N SER A 221 -61.23 13.90 -65.98
CA SER A 221 -62.23 12.91 -65.58
C SER A 221 -63.14 12.57 -66.77
N GLY A 222 -63.56 11.31 -66.89
CA GLY A 222 -64.61 10.83 -67.78
C GLY A 222 -65.02 9.43 -67.39
#